data_AF-A0A7Y3G087-F1
#
_entry.id   AF-A0A7Y3G087-F1
#
_cell.length_a   1.000
_cell.length_b   1.000
_cell.length_c   1.000
_cell.angle_alpha   90.00
_cell.angle_beta   90.00
_cell.angle_gamma   90.00
#
_symmetry.space_group_name_H-M   'P 1'
#
loop_
_entity.id
_entity.type
_entity.pdbx_description
1 polymer ?
#
loop_
_entity_poly.entity_id
_entity_poly.type
_entity_poly.pdbx_seq_one_letter_code
_entity_poly.pdbx_strand_id
1 'polypeptide(L)' 'MDRLRTNIVFGDQRFTVTVVQSLEFRTGSWNHKRFLTGSLASIAVIVREPGRSYALDMDGQPGDIDSSILGAM' A
#
# COMPACT_ATOMS: atom_id res chain seq x y z
N MET A 1 1.65 -1.41 -16.07
CA MET A 1 2.40 -2.17 -15.05
C MET A 1 2.17 -1.45 -13.75
N ASP A 2 1.47 -2.08 -12.84
CA ASP A 2 1.18 -1.50 -11.53
C ASP A 2 2.38 -1.77 -10.63
N ARG A 3 2.89 -0.72 -10.00
CA ARG A 3 3.96 -0.83 -8.99
C ARG A 3 3.38 -0.51 -7.63
N LEU A 4 3.75 -1.31 -6.64
CA LEU A 4 3.44 -0.99 -5.26
C LEU A 4 4.50 -0.04 -4.71
N ARG A 5 4.03 1.02 -4.04
CA ARG A 5 4.87 1.96 -3.30
C ARG A 5 4.42 1.97 -1.85
N THR A 6 5.36 1.80 -0.93
CA THR A 6 5.12 1.96 0.50
C THR A 6 5.58 3.33 0.96
N ASN A 7 4.81 3.97 1.82
CA ASN A 7 5.18 5.23 2.45
C ASN A 7 4.87 5.18 3.96
N ILE A 8 5.87 5.46 4.79
CA ILE A 8 5.68 5.57 6.25
C ILE A 8 5.13 6.95 6.53
N VAL A 9 3.87 7.01 6.95
CA VAL A 9 3.19 8.28 7.26
C VAL A 9 3.33 8.66 8.73
N PHE A 10 3.59 7.68 9.59
CA PHE A 10 3.83 7.89 11.02
C PHE A 10 4.71 6.76 11.57
N GLY A 11 5.61 7.11 12.49
CA GLY A 11 6.44 6.13 13.19
C GLY A 11 6.96 6.70 14.51
N ASP A 12 6.73 5.97 15.59
CA ASP A 12 7.31 6.22 16.91
C ASP A 12 7.83 4.90 17.52
N GLN A 13 8.19 4.91 18.82
CA GLN A 13 8.71 3.73 19.52
C GLN A 13 7.67 2.62 19.74
N ARG A 14 6.37 2.91 19.55
CA ARG A 14 5.25 2.00 19.83
C ARG A 14 4.45 1.64 18.58
N PHE A 15 4.44 2.48 17.56
CA PHE A 15 3.62 2.28 16.38
C PHE A 15 4.34 2.73 15.11
N THR A 16 4.12 2.01 14.02
CA THR A 16 4.47 2.47 12.66
C THR A 16 3.27 2.30 11.76
N VAL A 17 2.88 3.37 11.07
CA VAL A 17 1.80 3.37 10.09
C VAL A 17 2.41 3.52 8.70
N THR A 18 2.22 2.50 7.88
CA THR A 18 2.69 2.45 6.49
C THR A 18 1.50 2.40 5.56
N VAL A 19 1.41 3.33 4.62
CA VAL A 19 0.42 3.29 3.55
C VAL A 19 1.02 2.57 2.35
N VAL A 20 0.31 1.56 1.85
CA VAL A 20 0.62 0.89 0.60
C VAL A 20 -0.21 1.55 -0.49
N GLN A 21 0.46 2.03 -1.53
CA GLN A 21 -0.16 2.70 -2.68
C GLN A 21 0.10 1.90 -3.94
N SER A 22 -0.93 1.72 -4.76
CA SER A 22 -0.78 1.33 -6.16
C SER A 22 -0.40 2.54 -6.99
N LEU A 23 0.66 2.40 -7.77
CA LEU A 23 1.15 3.37 -8.72
C LEU A 23 0.97 2.80 -10.12
N GLU A 24 0.07 3.41 -10.88
CA GLU A 24 -0.17 3.06 -12.27
C GLU A 24 0.44 4.13 -13.18
N PHE A 25 1.23 3.68 -14.16
CA PHE A 25 1.77 4.55 -15.21
C PHE A 25 1.09 4.23 -16.53
N ARG A 26 0.58 5.28 -17.17
CA ARG A 26 0.05 5.21 -18.53
C ARG A 26 0.88 6.08 -19.45
N THR A 27 1.28 5.52 -20.57
CA THR A 27 1.92 6.26 -21.65
C THR A 27 0.90 6.50 -22.75
N GLY A 28 0.87 7.73 -23.25
CA GLY A 28 0.03 8.11 -24.36
C GLY A 28 0.81 8.91 -25.38
N SER A 29 0.24 9.03 -26.57
CA SER A 29 0.74 9.92 -27.60
C SER A 29 -0.43 10.70 -28.19
N TRP A 30 -0.25 12.00 -28.36
CA TRP A 30 -1.13 12.85 -29.15
C TRP A 30 -0.27 13.68 -30.06
N ASN A 31 -0.53 13.53 -31.36
CA ASN A 31 0.30 14.08 -32.42
C ASN A 31 1.77 13.63 -32.24
N HIS A 32 2.71 14.58 -32.33
CA HIS A 32 4.16 14.37 -32.19
C HIS A 32 4.66 14.37 -30.74
N LYS A 33 3.78 14.37 -29.73
CA LYS A 33 4.16 14.40 -28.31
C LYS A 33 3.84 13.08 -27.63
N ARG A 34 4.78 12.62 -26.81
CA ARG A 34 4.58 11.51 -25.86
C ARG A 34 4.32 12.11 -24.49
N PHE A 35 3.42 11.49 -23.73
CA PHE A 35 3.18 11.87 -22.34
C PHE A 35 3.11 10.63 -21.47
N LEU A 36 3.52 10.84 -20.22
CA LEU A 36 3.52 9.86 -19.15
C LEU A 36 2.62 10.43 -18.06
N THR A 37 1.53 9.74 -17.74
CA THR A 37 0.67 10.07 -16.61
C THR A 37 0.84 9.00 -15.54
N GLY A 38 0.89 9.43 -14.28
CA GLY A 38 0.95 8.56 -13.11
C GLY A 38 -0.25 8.80 -12.22
N SER A 39 -0.91 7.74 -11.77
CA SER A 39 -1.95 7.79 -10.72
C SER A 39 -1.48 7.06 -9.47
N LEU A 40 -1.82 7.62 -8.31
CA LEU A 40 -1.59 7.00 -7.00
C LEU A 40 -2.94 6.68 -6.37
N ALA A 41 -3.15 5.43 -5.98
CA ALA A 41 -4.28 5.02 -5.18
C ALA A 41 -3.76 4.34 -3.93
N SER A 42 -4.17 4.79 -2.74
CA SER A 42 -3.98 3.97 -1.53
C SER A 42 -4.71 2.64 -1.73
N ILE A 43 -4.17 1.54 -1.23
CA ILE A 43 -4.81 0.22 -1.33
C ILE A 43 -4.84 -0.53 0.00
N ALA A 44 -3.91 -0.22 0.91
CA ALA A 44 -3.91 -0.75 2.27
C ALA A 44 -3.18 0.19 3.22
N VAL A 45 -3.49 0.07 4.51
CA VAL A 45 -2.74 0.69 5.59
C VAL A 45 -2.24 -0.41 6.52
N ILE A 46 -0.94 -0.47 6.73
CA ILE A 46 -0.31 -1.41 7.65
C ILE A 46 0.01 -0.67 8.94
N VAL A 47 -0.53 -1.14 10.05
CA VAL A 47 -0.21 -0.64 11.39
C VAL A 47 0.61 -1.72 12.10
N ARG A 48 1.83 -1.37 12.49
CA ARG A 48 2.71 -2.24 13.27
C ARG A 48 2.82 -1.72 14.69
N GLU A 49 2.66 -2.61 15.66
CA GLU A 49 2.95 -2.41 17.08
C GLU A 49 3.96 -3.47 17.55
N PRO A 50 4.62 -3.31 18.71
CA PRO A 50 5.47 -4.35 19.28
C PRO A 50 4.76 -5.71 19.36
N GLY A 51 5.18 -6.63 18.50
CA GLY A 51 4.70 -8.01 18.48
C GLY A 51 3.47 -8.28 17.63
N ARG A 52 2.86 -7.28 16.96
CA ARG A 52 1.67 -7.49 16.11
C ARG A 52 1.65 -6.55 14.90
N SER A 53 1.11 -7.01 13.78
CA SER A 53 0.89 -6.18 12.59
C SER A 53 -0.53 -6.38 12.04
N TYR A 54 -1.20 -5.28 11.70
CA TYR A 54 -2.55 -5.28 11.13
C TYR A 54 -2.53 -4.66 9.73
N ALA A 55 -3.24 -5.26 8.78
CA ALA A 55 -3.59 -4.62 7.51
C ALA A 55 -5.02 -4.12 7.61
N LEU A 56 -5.22 -2.85 7.32
CA LEU A 56 -6.54 -2.29 7.07
C LEU A 56 -6.70 -2.19 5.55
N ASP A 57 -7.75 -2.80 5.02
CA ASP A 57 -8.17 -2.49 3.65
C ASP A 57 -8.74 -1.05 3.59
N MET A 58 -9.02 -0.57 2.38
CA MET A 58 -9.60 0.76 2.19
C MET A 58 -11.04 0.91 2.69
N ASP A 59 -11.73 -0.21 2.95
CA ASP A 59 -13.07 -0.23 3.54
C ASP A 59 -13.00 -0.22 5.08
N GLY A 60 -11.80 -0.12 5.65
CA GLY A 60 -11.55 -0.04 7.09
C GLY A 60 -11.70 -1.37 7.81
N GLN A 61 -11.74 -2.50 7.09
CA GLN A 61 -11.83 -3.82 7.71
C GLN A 61 -10.44 -4.28 8.18
N PRO A 62 -10.30 -4.71 9.44
CA PRO A 62 -9.06 -5.28 9.95
C PRO A 62 -8.82 -6.67 9.35
N GLY A 63 -7.86 -6.77 8.45
CA GLY A 63 -7.20 -8.01 8.07
C GLY A 63 -6.00 -8.27 8.97
N ASP A 64 -6.09 -9.28 9.84
CA ASP A 64 -4.95 -9.71 10.65
C ASP A 64 -3.94 -10.45 9.76
N ILE A 65 -2.81 -9.80 9.47
CA ILE A 65 -1.77 -10.33 8.57
C ILE A 65 -1.06 -11.52 9.22
N ASP A 66 -0.89 -11.51 10.54
CA ASP A 66 -0.15 -12.53 11.28
C ASP A 66 -0.96 -13.84 11.38
N SER A 67 -2.29 -13.76 11.39
CA SER A 67 -3.17 -14.95 11.40
C SER A 67 -3.12 -15.77 10.08
N SER A 68 -2.81 -15.12 8.96
CA SER A 68 -2.84 -15.75 7.63
C SER A 68 -1.62 -16.65 7.33
N ILE A 69 -0.51 -16.48 8.06
CA ILE A 69 0.72 -17.25 7.85
C ILE A 69 0.67 -18.61 8.55
N LEU A 70 -0.20 -18.78 9.56
CA LEU A 70 -0.36 -20.03 10.32
C LEU A 70 -1.46 -20.96 9.78
N GLY A 71 -2.23 -20.55 8.77
CA GLY A 71 -3.31 -21.34 8.17
C GLY A 71 -2.94 -22.09 6.87
N ALA A 72 -1.68 -22.02 6.44
CA ALA A 72 -1.20 -22.61 5.19
C ALA A 72 -0.21 -23.78 5.40
N MET A 73 -0.26 -24.45 6.56
CA MET A 73 0.45 -25.71 6.83
C MET A 73 -0.51 -26.88 6.89
#